data_AF-A0A932X9G4-F1
#
_entry.id   AF-A0A932X9G4-F1
#
_cell.length_a   1.000
_cell.length_b   1.000
_cell.length_c   1.000
_cell.angle_alpha   90.00
_cell.angle_beta   90.00
_cell.angle_gamma   90.00
#
_symmetry.space_group_name_H-M   'P 1'
#
loop_
_entity.id
_entity.type
_entity.pdbx_description
1 polymer ?
#
loop_
_entity_poly.entity_id
_entity_poly.type
_entity_poly.pdbx_seq_one_letter_code
_entity_poly.pdbx_strand_id
1 'polypeptide(L)'
;MPISAPSLGDAEDRHDPRFQSDAMYDTESLDFPGLSPEQAETVLKRLGAGVVDKLELVEGIGWKAGIEATDDGVIIHFHAHDELLDDLLRRFEQQAERELQ
;
A
#
# COMPACT_ATOMS: atom_id res chain seq x y z
N MET A 1 26.44 16.99 35.41
CA MET A 1 27.01 15.95 34.52
C MET A 1 25.92 15.46 33.57
N PRO A 2 26.25 15.13 32.31
CA PRO A 2 25.35 15.21 31.15
C PRO A 2 24.75 13.86 30.74
N ILE A 3 23.59 13.90 30.07
CA ILE A 3 23.15 12.96 29.01
C ILE A 3 22.19 13.77 28.11
N SER A 4 22.70 14.24 26.97
CA SER A 4 22.43 13.67 25.63
C SER A 4 21.04 14.02 25.11
N ALA A 5 21.03 14.94 24.14
CA ALA A 5 19.88 15.19 23.28
C ALA A 5 19.50 13.91 22.50
N PRO A 6 18.21 13.59 22.33
CA PRO A 6 17.70 12.96 21.12
C PRO A 6 17.33 14.12 20.17
N SER A 7 18.23 14.45 19.24
CA SER A 7 18.16 13.99 17.85
C SER A 7 16.77 14.15 17.25
N LEU A 8 16.65 15.20 16.45
CA LEU A 8 15.86 15.26 15.23
C LEU A 8 16.03 13.92 14.45
N GLY A 9 14.92 13.33 14.03
CA GLY A 9 14.81 12.00 13.43
C GLY A 9 13.69 11.27 14.17
N ASP A 10 12.66 10.76 13.56
CA ASP A 10 12.37 10.48 12.17
C ASP A 10 10.84 10.51 12.03
N ALA A 11 10.32 10.41 10.82
CA ALA A 11 8.90 10.48 10.52
C ALA A 11 8.07 9.68 11.53
N GLU A 12 6.96 10.27 11.97
CA GLU A 12 5.93 9.55 12.71
C GLU A 12 5.48 8.36 11.87
N ASP A 13 6.05 7.22 12.22
CA ASP A 13 5.63 5.88 11.90
C ASP A 13 4.15 5.76 12.30
N ARG A 14 3.26 6.17 11.40
CA ARG A 14 1.82 5.94 11.50
C ARG A 14 1.58 4.46 11.20
N HIS A 15 1.99 3.61 12.12
CA HIS A 15 1.65 2.20 12.11
C HIS A 15 0.13 2.09 12.37
N ASP A 16 -0.65 2.12 11.30
CA ASP A 16 -2.09 1.90 11.38
C ASP A 16 -2.33 0.46 11.87
N PRO A 17 -3.09 0.26 12.96
CA PRO A 17 -3.29 -1.06 13.55
C PRO A 17 -4.03 -2.04 12.61
N ARG A 18 -4.66 -1.58 11.52
CA ARG A 18 -5.25 -2.43 10.48
C ARG A 18 -4.20 -3.18 9.66
N PHE A 19 -2.96 -2.71 9.70
CA PHE A 19 -1.82 -3.22 8.94
C PHE A 19 -0.80 -3.93 9.82
N GLN A 20 -1.16 -4.30 11.06
CA GLN A 20 -0.30 -5.12 11.92
C GLN A 20 0.20 -6.34 11.16
N SER A 21 1.53 -6.43 11.08
CA SER A 21 2.29 -7.51 10.47
C SER A 21 2.03 -8.79 11.26
N ASP A 22 0.99 -9.53 10.87
CA ASP A 22 0.83 -10.91 11.31
C ASP A 22 1.95 -11.71 10.64
N ALA A 23 2.65 -12.57 11.38
CA ALA A 23 3.88 -13.24 10.92
C ALA A 23 3.70 -14.14 9.68
N MET A 24 2.47 -14.27 9.16
CA MET A 24 2.11 -15.00 7.95
C MET A 24 1.90 -14.11 6.70
N TYR A 25 1.88 -12.78 6.85
CA TYR A 25 1.70 -11.84 5.75
C TYR A 25 2.92 -10.93 5.62
N ASP A 26 3.47 -10.89 4.42
CA ASP A 26 4.52 -9.94 4.08
C ASP A 26 3.88 -8.62 3.63
N THR A 27 4.57 -7.52 3.86
CA THR A 27 4.05 -6.17 3.66
C THR A 27 4.99 -5.37 2.80
N GLU A 28 4.51 -4.94 1.63
CA GLU A 28 5.30 -4.12 0.72
C GLU A 28 4.48 -2.91 0.26
N SER A 29 5.13 -1.75 0.21
CA SER A 29 4.51 -0.49 -0.17
C SER A 29 5.11 0.02 -1.47
N LEU A 30 4.27 0.40 -2.42
CA LEU A 30 4.70 0.93 -3.71
C LEU A 30 4.17 2.36 -3.89
N ASP A 31 5.04 3.27 -4.32
CA ASP A 31 4.67 4.63 -4.67
C ASP A 31 4.30 4.74 -6.15
N PHE A 32 3.19 5.41 -6.43
CA PHE A 32 2.73 5.68 -7.80
C PHE A 32 2.45 7.18 -7.96
N PRO A 33 3.48 7.98 -8.27
CA PRO A 33 3.31 9.40 -8.55
C PRO A 33 2.44 9.58 -9.81
N GLY A 34 1.49 10.51 -9.74
CA GLY A 34 0.53 10.79 -10.81
C GLY A 34 -0.70 9.87 -10.88
N LEU A 35 -0.76 8.80 -10.08
CA LEU A 35 -1.93 7.93 -9.99
C LEU A 35 -2.90 8.48 -8.93
N SER A 36 -4.16 8.67 -9.30
CA SER A 36 -5.19 9.11 -8.34
C SER A 36 -5.69 7.92 -7.49
N PRO A 37 -6.18 8.14 -6.26
CA PRO A 37 -6.74 7.07 -5.42
C PRO A 37 -7.90 6.34 -6.09
N GLU A 38 -8.70 7.03 -6.92
CA GLU A 38 -9.78 6.41 -7.70
C GLU A 38 -9.25 5.45 -8.77
N GLN A 39 -8.12 5.80 -9.41
CA GLN A 39 -7.47 4.96 -10.40
C GLN A 39 -6.82 3.76 -9.72
N ALA A 40 -6.12 3.96 -8.61
CA ALA A 40 -5.54 2.88 -7.81
C ALA A 40 -6.59 1.88 -7.34
N GLU A 41 -7.72 2.35 -6.78
CA GLU A 41 -8.83 1.48 -6.39
C GLU A 41 -9.38 0.70 -7.61
N THR A 42 -9.48 1.35 -8.76
CA THR A 42 -9.92 0.70 -10.01
C THR A 42 -8.95 -0.38 -10.46
N VAL A 43 -7.64 -0.15 -10.38
CA VAL A 43 -6.61 -1.15 -10.69
C VAL A 43 -6.73 -2.33 -9.73
N LEU A 44 -6.84 -2.08 -8.42
CA LEU A 44 -6.94 -3.15 -7.42
C LEU A 44 -8.21 -3.98 -7.60
N LYS A 45 -9.33 -3.36 -7.96
CA LYS A 45 -10.56 -4.08 -8.34
C LYS A 45 -10.35 -4.99 -9.54
N ARG A 46 -9.60 -4.56 -10.57
CA ARG A 46 -9.28 -5.39 -11.75
C ARG A 46 -8.40 -6.59 -11.39
N LEU A 47 -7.58 -6.49 -10.34
CA LEU A 47 -6.81 -7.60 -9.79
C LEU A 47 -7.66 -8.58 -8.96
N GLY A 48 -8.95 -8.29 -8.77
CA GLY A 48 -9.89 -9.14 -8.04
C GLY A 48 -10.14 -8.72 -6.59
N ALA A 49 -9.78 -7.48 -6.21
CA ALA A 49 -10.12 -6.96 -4.89
C ALA A 49 -11.57 -6.45 -4.80
N GLY A 50 -12.20 -6.70 -3.67
CA GLY A 50 -13.40 -5.99 -3.23
C GLY A 50 -13.02 -4.71 -2.47
N VAL A 51 -13.88 -3.69 -2.56
CA VAL A 51 -13.72 -2.47 -1.74
C VAL A 51 -14.23 -2.76 -0.34
N VAL A 52 -13.35 -2.60 0.64
CA VAL A 52 -13.70 -2.66 2.07
C VAL A 52 -14.00 -1.25 2.56
N ASP A 53 -13.10 -0.32 2.26
CA ASP A 53 -13.25 1.11 2.54
C ASP A 53 -12.87 1.93 1.30
N LYS A 54 -13.72 2.88 0.95
CA LYS A 54 -13.66 3.52 -0.37
C LYS A 54 -12.48 4.47 -0.44
N LEU A 55 -11.60 4.29 -1.41
CA LEU A 55 -10.34 5.02 -1.61
C LEU A 55 -9.31 4.84 -0.47
N GLU A 56 -9.54 3.89 0.43
CA GLU A 56 -8.68 3.67 1.60
C GLU A 56 -8.24 2.20 1.72
N LEU A 57 -9.15 1.25 1.49
CA LEU A 57 -8.86 -0.16 1.74
C LEU A 57 -9.61 -1.10 0.79
N VAL A 58 -8.87 -2.02 0.22
CA VAL A 58 -9.40 -3.11 -0.61
C VAL A 58 -8.89 -4.46 -0.11
N GLU A 59 -9.68 -5.50 -0.34
CA GLU A 59 -9.37 -6.87 0.07
C GLU A 59 -9.61 -7.82 -1.09
N GLY A 60 -8.60 -8.62 -1.42
CA GLY A 60 -8.69 -9.72 -2.36
C GLY A 60 -8.54 -11.08 -1.67
N ILE A 61 -8.55 -12.15 -2.46
CA ILE A 61 -8.39 -13.50 -1.92
C ILE A 61 -6.94 -13.69 -1.46
N GLY A 62 -6.73 -13.71 -0.14
CA GLY A 62 -5.41 -13.96 0.46
C GLY A 62 -4.48 -12.73 0.47
N TRP A 63 -5.02 -11.54 0.21
CA TRP A 63 -4.29 -10.28 0.28
C TRP A 63 -5.22 -9.10 0.56
N LYS A 64 -4.67 -8.01 1.08
CA LYS A 64 -5.34 -6.71 1.24
C LYS A 64 -4.40 -5.60 0.77
N ALA A 65 -4.95 -4.49 0.34
CA ALA A 65 -4.16 -3.30 0.01
C ALA A 65 -4.77 -2.04 0.59
N GLY A 66 -3.96 -1.27 1.30
CA GLY A 66 -4.26 0.09 1.73
C GLY A 66 -3.93 1.08 0.61
N ILE A 67 -4.76 2.09 0.42
CA ILE A 67 -4.52 3.21 -0.49
C ILE A 67 -4.28 4.45 0.37
N GLU A 68 -3.06 4.97 0.34
CA GLU A 68 -2.71 6.23 0.97
C GLU A 68 -2.58 7.32 -0.09
N ALA A 69 -3.44 8.34 -0.04
CA ALA A 69 -3.33 9.48 -0.94
C ALA A 69 -2.21 10.42 -0.49
N THR A 70 -1.33 10.78 -1.42
CA THR A 70 -0.23 11.73 -1.20
C THR A 70 -0.43 13.00 -2.04
N ASP A 71 0.36 14.04 -1.79
CA ASP A 71 0.26 15.29 -2.55
C ASP A 71 0.57 15.11 -4.06
N ASP A 72 1.34 14.09 -4.42
CA ASP A 72 1.81 13.83 -5.79
C ASP A 72 1.13 12.61 -6.45
N GLY A 73 0.34 11.82 -5.70
CA GLY A 73 -0.29 10.61 -6.20
C GLY A 73 -0.81 9.72 -5.08
N VAL A 74 -0.40 8.46 -5.07
CA VAL A 74 -0.77 7.49 -4.03
C VAL A 74 0.37 6.56 -3.67
N ILE A 75 0.33 6.06 -2.44
CA ILE A 75 1.13 4.93 -1.97
C ILE A 75 0.17 3.78 -1.71
N ILE A 76 0.51 2.59 -2.23
CA ILE A 76 -0.30 1.39 -2.04
C ILE A 76 0.44 0.44 -1.11
N HIS A 77 -0.17 0.14 0.03
CA HIS A 77 0.37 -0.77 1.03
C HIS A 77 -0.23 -2.17 0.84
N PHE A 78 0.52 -3.08 0.24
CA PHE A 78 0.11 -4.46 0.04
C PHE A 78 0.43 -5.31 1.25
N HIS A 79 -0.52 -6.16 1.63
CA HIS A 79 -0.34 -7.19 2.64
C HIS A 79 -0.85 -8.51 2.06
N ALA A 80 0.07 -9.42 1.73
CA ALA A 80 -0.24 -10.69 1.09
C ALA A 80 0.67 -11.79 1.64
N HIS A 81 0.30 -13.05 1.40
CA HIS A 81 1.26 -14.13 1.62
C HIS A 81 2.44 -13.97 0.65
N ASP A 82 3.67 -14.30 1.10
CA ASP A 82 4.92 -14.15 0.34
C ASP A 82 4.82 -14.71 -1.09
N GLU A 83 4.22 -15.90 -1.25
CA GLU A 83 4.02 -16.54 -2.56
C GLU A 83 3.11 -15.77 -3.54
N LEU A 84 2.24 -14.90 -3.03
CA LEU A 84 1.32 -14.08 -3.80
C LEU A 84 1.81 -12.64 -3.97
N LEU A 85 2.64 -12.14 -3.05
CA LEU A 85 3.01 -10.73 -2.99
C LEU A 85 3.75 -10.28 -4.26
N ASP A 86 4.81 -10.98 -4.64
CA ASP A 86 5.57 -10.67 -5.87
C ASP A 86 4.70 -10.63 -7.14
N ASP A 87 3.83 -11.62 -7.32
CA ASP A 87 2.95 -11.69 -8.51
C ASP A 87 1.89 -10.58 -8.48
N LEU A 88 1.39 -10.25 -7.28
CA LEU A 88 0.44 -9.16 -7.09
C LEU A 88 1.05 -7.80 -7.42
N LEU A 89 2.23 -7.51 -6.87
CA LEU A 89 2.97 -6.26 -7.11
C LEU A 89 3.24 -6.09 -8.61
N ARG A 90 3.81 -7.13 -9.24
CA ARG A 90 4.12 -7.12 -10.67
C ARG A 90 2.88 -6.91 -11.55
N ARG A 91 1.72 -7.46 -11.18
CA ARG A 91 0.46 -7.25 -11.92
C ARG A 91 -0.10 -5.85 -11.68
N PHE A 92 0.02 -5.34 -10.46
CA PHE A 92 -0.40 -3.99 -10.13
C PHE A 92 0.41 -2.97 -10.93
N GLU A 93 1.74 -3.06 -10.93
CA GLU A 93 2.62 -2.18 -11.70
C GLU A 93 2.23 -2.15 -13.18
N GLN A 94 2.13 -3.33 -13.83
CA GLN A 94 1.74 -3.43 -15.24
C GLN A 94 0.38 -2.78 -15.56
N GLN A 95 -0.54 -2.80 -14.60
CA GLN A 95 -1.87 -2.25 -14.78
C GLN A 95 -1.93 -0.76 -14.41
N ALA A 96 -1.15 -0.31 -13.43
CA ALA A 96 -0.97 1.09 -13.05
C ALA A 96 -0.28 1.87 -14.18
N GLU A 97 0.76 1.31 -14.79
CA GLU A 97 1.43 1.88 -15.96
C GLU A 97 0.44 2.10 -17.13
N ARG A 98 -0.55 1.21 -17.30
CA ARG A 98 -1.59 1.35 -18.34
C ARG A 98 -2.59 2.45 -18.04
N GLU A 99 -2.87 2.74 -16.78
CA GLU A 99 -3.79 3.82 -16.39
C GLU A 99 -3.10 5.20 -16.42
N LEU A 100 -1.75 5.22 -16.39
CA LEU A 100 -0.95 6.43 -16.49
C LEU A 100 -0.62 6.84 -17.95
N GLN A 101 -0.86 5.96 -18.93
CA GLN A 101 -0.71 6.21 -20.37
C GLN A 101 -1.94 6.85 -21.01
#